data_AF-A0A948UPS8-F1
#
_entry.id   AF-A0A948UPS8-F1
#
_cell.length_a   1.000
_cell.length_b   1.000
_cell.length_c   1.000
_cell.angle_alpha   90.00
_cell.angle_beta   90.00
_cell.angle_gamma   90.00
#
_symmetry.space_group_name_H-M   'P 1'
#
loop_
_entity.id
_entity.type
_entity.pdbx_description
1 polymer ?
#
loop_
_entity_poly.entity_id
_entity_poly.type
_entity_poly.pdbx_seq_one_letter_code
_entity_poly.pdbx_strand_id
1 'polypeptide(L)'
;MQKALLTPLFCLMMSACSDNSTVNIYDKKITQTKMPCMKLLVFPPNEKIENYLKTQYSFDANCSYTLEVATKSGIICNSNQNYQTKALGAFPTSYLKMQITENKKLQYSYYRDLNEEVEVSDVERAIKRISEDLVFFSK
;
A
#
# COMPACT_ATOMS: atom_id res chain seq x y z
N MET A 1 35.83 -7.18 -48.93
CA MET A 1 34.42 -6.90 -49.31
C MET A 1 33.63 -8.14 -48.91
N GLN A 2 32.58 -8.16 -48.08
CA GLN A 2 31.71 -7.17 -47.48
C GLN A 2 31.47 -7.55 -46.01
N LYS A 3 31.23 -6.51 -45.20
CA LYS A 3 30.66 -6.59 -43.85
C LYS A 3 29.18 -6.96 -43.97
N ALA A 4 28.68 -7.87 -43.14
CA ALA A 4 27.25 -7.98 -42.82
C ALA A 4 27.13 -8.54 -41.40
N LEU A 5 27.14 -7.68 -40.38
CA LEU A 5 25.98 -7.06 -39.74
C LEU A 5 25.44 -7.94 -38.60
N LEU A 6 26.09 -7.80 -37.44
CA LEU A 6 25.52 -8.14 -36.13
C LEU A 6 24.16 -7.43 -36.00
N THR A 7 23.08 -8.19 -35.81
CA THR A 7 21.80 -7.65 -35.34
C THR A 7 21.48 -8.31 -34.00
N PRO A 8 21.79 -7.68 -32.85
CA PRO A 8 21.26 -8.12 -31.59
C PRO A 8 19.77 -7.77 -31.56
N LEU A 9 18.93 -8.80 -31.66
CA LEU A 9 17.48 -8.71 -31.53
C LEU A 9 17.16 -8.23 -30.11
N PHE A 10 16.87 -6.94 -30.06
CA PHE A 10 16.08 -6.14 -29.14
C PHE A 10 15.05 -6.95 -28.32
N CYS A 11 15.49 -7.72 -27.32
CA CYS A 11 14.67 -8.11 -26.18
C CYS A 11 14.85 -7.07 -25.07
N LEU A 12 14.39 -5.84 -25.33
CA LEU A 12 14.18 -4.86 -24.26
C LEU A 12 12.96 -5.30 -23.47
N MET A 13 13.24 -6.06 -22.41
CA MET A 13 12.67 -5.89 -21.08
C MET A 13 11.27 -5.26 -21.08
N MET A 14 10.25 -6.11 -21.19
CA MET A 14 8.92 -5.81 -20.65
C MET A 14 9.09 -5.57 -19.16
N SER A 15 9.47 -4.36 -18.76
CA SER A 15 9.23 -3.87 -17.41
C SER A 15 7.73 -3.70 -17.29
N ALA A 16 7.07 -4.75 -16.78
CA ALA A 16 5.67 -4.70 -16.42
C ALA A 16 5.45 -3.46 -15.53
N CYS A 17 4.40 -2.70 -15.88
CA CYS A 17 3.99 -1.48 -15.21
C CYS A 17 4.10 -1.61 -13.70
N SER A 18 4.83 -0.67 -13.11
CA SER A 18 5.16 -0.60 -11.71
C SER A 18 3.91 -0.57 -10.83
N ASP A 19 3.76 -1.57 -9.96
CA ASP A 19 2.77 -1.64 -8.89
C ASP A 19 3.10 -0.56 -7.84
N ASN A 20 2.78 0.70 -8.14
CA ASN A 20 3.28 1.88 -7.43
C ASN A 20 2.49 2.15 -6.16
N SER A 21 2.67 1.31 -5.14
CA SER A 21 2.35 1.75 -3.79
C SER A 21 3.28 2.90 -3.40
N THR A 22 2.72 3.98 -2.86
CA THR A 22 3.48 5.10 -2.31
C THR A 22 3.76 4.83 -0.84
N VAL A 23 5.05 4.79 -0.47
CA VAL A 23 5.50 4.64 0.92
C VAL A 23 6.22 5.91 1.35
N ASN A 24 5.85 6.43 2.52
CA ASN A 24 6.56 7.53 3.18
C ASN A 24 6.92 7.15 4.61
N ILE A 25 8.19 7.34 4.97
CA ILE A 25 8.72 7.14 6.32
C ILE A 25 9.08 8.52 6.86
N TYR A 26 8.33 8.98 7.87
CA TYR A 26 8.43 10.35 8.39
C TYR A 26 9.49 10.44 9.49
N ASP A 27 9.55 9.45 10.38
CA ASP A 27 10.64 9.30 11.35
C ASP A 27 11.41 8.01 11.04
N LYS A 28 12.66 8.14 10.60
CA LYS A 28 13.50 6.98 10.28
C LYS A 28 13.79 6.08 11.48
N LYS A 29 13.65 6.56 12.72
CA LYS A 29 13.86 5.74 13.91
C LYS A 29 12.91 4.55 13.98
N ILE A 30 11.72 4.67 13.39
CA ILE A 30 10.73 3.58 13.36
C ILE A 30 11.21 2.37 12.55
N THR A 31 12.16 2.54 11.63
CA THR A 31 12.72 1.42 10.86
C THR A 31 13.79 0.64 11.64
N GLN A 32 14.29 1.21 12.73
CA GLN A 32 15.37 0.63 13.54
C GLN A 32 14.90 0.16 14.91
N THR A 33 13.75 0.67 15.36
CA THR A 33 13.23 0.43 16.71
C THR A 33 12.13 -0.60 16.65
N LYS A 34 12.26 -1.67 17.44
CA LYS A 34 11.17 -2.64 17.58
C LYS A 34 9.99 -1.99 18.28
N MET A 35 8.84 -1.93 17.60
CA MET A 35 7.62 -1.43 18.23
C MET A 35 7.10 -2.42 19.27
N PRO A 36 6.82 -1.97 20.51
CA PRO A 36 6.47 -2.87 21.61
C PRO A 36 5.06 -3.45 21.48
N CYS A 37 4.13 -2.67 20.92
CA CYS A 37 2.74 -3.02 20.71
C CYS A 37 2.18 -2.17 19.55
N MET A 38 0.95 -2.47 19.13
CA MET A 38 0.14 -1.57 18.31
C MET A 38 -1.35 -1.77 18.59
N LYS A 39 -2.12 -0.70 18.42
CA LYS A 39 -3.57 -0.71 18.31
C LYS A 39 -3.97 -0.81 16.84
N LEU A 40 -5.07 -1.50 16.54
CA LEU A 40 -5.68 -1.53 15.21
C LEU A 40 -6.87 -0.57 15.11
N LEU A 41 -6.98 0.13 13.98
CA LEU A 41 -8.15 0.90 13.59
C LEU A 41 -8.45 0.64 12.10
N VAL A 42 -9.64 0.15 11.77
CA VAL A 42 -10.07 -0.08 10.38
C VAL A 42 -11.24 0.83 10.06
N PHE A 43 -11.14 1.64 8.99
CA PHE A 43 -12.17 2.58 8.60
C PHE A 43 -12.35 2.71 7.07
N PRO A 44 -13.57 2.56 6.52
CA PRO A 44 -14.79 2.14 7.21
C PRO A 44 -14.62 0.73 7.81
N PRO A 45 -15.43 0.35 8.81
CA PRO A 45 -15.36 -0.98 9.41
C PRO A 45 -15.48 -2.08 8.34
N ASN A 46 -14.55 -3.02 8.36
CA ASN A 46 -14.54 -4.18 7.47
C ASN A 46 -14.04 -5.40 8.23
N GLU A 47 -14.96 -6.29 8.60
CA GLU A 47 -14.65 -7.45 9.45
C GLU A 47 -13.64 -8.41 8.80
N LYS A 48 -13.68 -8.58 7.48
CA LYS A 48 -12.74 -9.47 6.77
C LYS A 48 -11.31 -8.96 6.91
N ILE A 49 -11.10 -7.67 6.67
CA ILE A 49 -9.80 -7.01 6.80
C ILE A 49 -9.34 -7.01 8.26
N GLU A 50 -10.22 -6.65 9.19
CA GLU A 50 -9.89 -6.60 10.61
C GLU A 50 -9.50 -7.98 11.15
N ASN A 51 -10.27 -9.02 10.82
CA ASN A 51 -9.98 -10.39 11.23
C ASN A 51 -8.66 -10.88 10.63
N TYR A 52 -8.41 -10.63 9.34
CA TYR A 52 -7.13 -10.95 8.72
C TYR A 52 -5.98 -10.28 9.47
N LEU A 53 -6.04 -8.98 9.73
CA LEU A 53 -4.97 -8.27 10.43
C LEU A 53 -4.71 -8.83 11.83
N LYS A 54 -5.76 -9.20 12.57
CA LYS A 54 -5.64 -9.84 13.89
C LYS A 54 -4.96 -11.21 13.84
N THR A 55 -4.96 -11.89 12.68
CA THR A 55 -4.14 -13.09 12.48
C THR A 55 -2.66 -12.78 12.30
N GLN A 56 -2.33 -11.62 11.74
CA GLN A 56 -0.95 -11.20 11.43
C GLN A 56 -0.24 -10.57 12.63
N TYR A 57 -0.99 -9.98 13.56
CA TYR A 57 -0.41 -9.29 14.72
C TYR A 57 -1.37 -9.31 15.92
N SER A 58 -0.80 -9.37 17.13
CA SER A 58 -1.55 -9.29 18.39
C SER A 58 -1.70 -7.82 18.82
N PHE A 59 -2.83 -7.20 18.49
CA PHE A 59 -3.08 -5.80 18.80
C PHE A 59 -3.52 -5.57 20.26
N ASP A 60 -3.08 -4.46 20.84
CA ASP A 60 -3.45 -3.98 22.17
C ASP A 60 -4.14 -2.61 22.05
N ALA A 61 -5.36 -2.50 22.61
CA ALA A 61 -6.17 -1.28 22.58
C ALA A 61 -5.53 -0.11 23.36
N ASN A 62 -4.64 -0.39 24.31
CA ASN A 62 -3.97 0.62 25.14
C ASN A 62 -2.63 1.09 24.58
N CYS A 63 -2.22 0.59 23.41
CA CYS A 63 -0.93 0.95 22.83
C CYS A 63 -0.89 2.40 22.33
N SER A 64 0.27 3.05 22.48
CA SER A 64 0.54 4.39 21.94
C SER A 64 0.65 4.43 20.41
N TYR A 65 1.07 3.31 19.81
CA TYR A 65 1.14 3.12 18.37
C TYR A 65 -0.22 2.68 17.83
N THR A 66 -0.67 3.27 16.74
CA THR A 66 -1.91 2.89 16.05
C THR A 66 -1.61 2.61 14.59
N LEU A 67 -1.95 1.40 14.14
CA LEU A 67 -2.11 1.05 12.73
C LEU A 67 -3.54 1.40 12.31
N GLU A 68 -3.67 2.44 11.49
CA GLU A 68 -4.92 2.83 10.85
C GLU A 68 -4.95 2.28 9.42
N VAL A 69 -6.03 1.57 9.08
CA VAL A 69 -6.29 1.01 7.76
C VAL A 69 -7.53 1.69 7.20
N ALA A 70 -7.30 2.57 6.23
CA ALA A 70 -8.35 3.32 5.56
C ALA A 70 -8.59 2.79 4.15
N THR A 71 -9.84 2.45 3.83
CA THR A 71 -10.24 2.03 2.48
C THR A 71 -11.36 2.91 1.94
N LYS A 72 -11.45 3.00 0.62
CA LYS A 72 -12.60 3.63 -0.05
C LYS A 72 -12.80 2.99 -1.39
N SER A 73 -14.01 2.54 -1.67
CA SER A 73 -14.42 1.99 -2.97
C SER A 73 -15.42 2.91 -3.67
N GLY A 74 -15.68 2.66 -4.95
CA GLY A 74 -16.65 3.43 -5.74
C GLY A 74 -16.24 4.88 -5.98
N ILE A 75 -14.94 5.15 -6.09
CA ILE A 75 -14.42 6.47 -6.45
C ILE A 75 -14.79 6.76 -7.90
N ILE A 76 -15.66 7.75 -8.09
CA ILE A 76 -16.07 8.19 -9.43
C ILE A 76 -15.39 9.52 -9.73
N CYS A 77 -14.54 9.53 -10.75
CA CYS A 77 -13.91 10.76 -11.24
C CYS A 77 -14.91 11.59 -12.06
N ASN A 78 -15.33 12.73 -11.52
CA ASN A 78 -16.24 13.68 -12.18
C ASN A 78 -15.53 14.92 -12.75
N SER A 79 -14.20 15.01 -12.64
CA SER A 79 -13.45 16.16 -13.16
C SER A 79 -13.36 16.11 -14.69
N ASN A 80 -13.83 17.18 -15.34
CA ASN A 80 -13.72 17.36 -16.80
C ASN A 80 -12.29 17.64 -17.26
N GLN A 81 -11.40 18.03 -16.34
CA GLN A 81 -10.00 18.35 -16.66
C GLN A 81 -9.17 17.11 -17.02
N ASN A 82 -9.62 15.91 -16.63
CA ASN A 82 -8.95 14.65 -16.97
C ASN A 82 -9.80 13.77 -17.90
N TYR A 83 -10.47 14.39 -18.87
CA TYR A 83 -11.38 13.69 -19.78
C TYR A 83 -10.71 12.54 -20.55
N GLN A 84 -9.41 12.67 -20.88
CA GLN A 84 -8.65 11.65 -21.63
C GLN A 84 -8.46 10.39 -20.80
N THR A 85 -7.94 10.50 -19.57
CA THR A 85 -7.78 9.37 -18.64
C THR A 85 -9.12 8.74 -18.28
N LYS A 86 -10.20 9.55 -18.24
CA LYS A 86 -11.57 9.09 -17.97
C LYS A 86 -12.14 8.28 -19.13
N ALA A 87 -11.92 8.74 -20.36
CA ALA A 87 -12.35 8.02 -21.57
C ALA A 87 -11.63 6.67 -21.74
N LEU A 88 -10.40 6.55 -21.21
CA LEU A 88 -9.61 5.33 -21.25
C LEU A 88 -9.89 4.36 -20.10
N GLY A 89 -10.79 4.70 -19.17
CA GLY A 89 -11.10 3.86 -18.00
C GLY A 89 -9.95 3.68 -17.01
N ALA A 90 -8.90 4.51 -17.11
CA ALA A 90 -7.65 4.34 -16.37
C ALA A 90 -7.65 5.03 -14.98
N PHE A 91 -8.83 5.35 -14.43
CA PHE A 91 -8.94 5.97 -13.12
C PHE A 91 -9.11 4.93 -12.03
N PRO A 92 -8.40 5.07 -10.90
CA PRO A 92 -8.66 4.22 -9.74
C PRO A 92 -10.08 4.41 -9.25
N THR A 93 -10.71 3.29 -8.95
CA THR A 93 -12.07 3.18 -8.41
C THR A 93 -12.05 2.93 -6.90
N SER A 94 -10.88 2.60 -6.33
CA SER A 94 -10.71 2.47 -4.89
C SER A 94 -9.29 2.83 -4.44
N TYR A 95 -9.09 2.96 -3.13
CA TYR A 95 -7.76 3.04 -2.53
C TYR A 95 -7.67 2.22 -1.24
N LEU A 96 -6.43 1.80 -0.94
CA LEU A 96 -6.00 1.30 0.35
C LEU A 96 -4.92 2.23 0.92
N LYS A 97 -5.11 2.68 2.15
CA LYS A 97 -4.16 3.50 2.90
C LYS A 97 -3.90 2.87 4.25
N MET A 98 -2.64 2.66 4.59
CA MET A 98 -2.23 2.17 5.90
C MET A 98 -1.28 3.18 6.55
N GLN A 99 -1.56 3.60 7.76
CA GLN A 99 -0.76 4.57 8.48
C GLN A 99 -0.40 4.05 9.86
N ILE A 100 0.85 4.29 10.27
CA ILE A 100 1.28 4.06 11.64
C ILE A 100 1.51 5.42 12.27
N THR A 101 0.79 5.66 13.36
CA THR A 101 0.94 6.86 14.17
C THR A 101 1.40 6.48 15.57
N GLU A 102 2.16 7.36 16.20
CA GLU A 102 2.51 7.29 17.61
C GLU A 102 2.03 8.59 18.27
N ASN A 103 1.14 8.51 19.25
CA ASN A 103 0.60 9.70 19.91
C ASN A 103 0.09 10.77 18.92
N LYS A 104 -0.62 10.33 17.87
CA LYS A 104 -1.16 11.14 16.75
C LYS A 104 -0.10 11.74 15.79
N LYS A 105 1.19 11.46 15.97
CA LYS A 105 2.23 11.82 15.01
C LYS A 105 2.36 10.71 13.98
N LEU A 106 2.30 11.08 12.70
CA LEU A 106 2.48 10.13 11.60
C LEU A 106 3.93 9.70 11.52
N GLN A 107 4.17 8.40 11.59
CA GLN A 107 5.50 7.80 11.55
C GLN A 107 5.76 7.13 10.20
N TYR A 108 4.73 6.49 9.66
CA TYR A 108 4.79 5.73 8.42
C TYR A 108 3.45 5.82 7.68
N SER A 109 3.49 5.90 6.34
CA SER A 109 2.30 5.76 5.51
C SER A 109 2.57 4.90 4.28
N TYR A 110 1.68 3.96 4.02
CA TYR A 110 1.53 3.25 2.76
C TYR A 110 0.21 3.68 2.11
N TYR A 111 0.23 3.88 0.79
CA TYR A 111 -0.94 4.24 0.01
C TYR A 111 -0.91 3.51 -1.33
N ARG A 112 -2.04 3.00 -1.79
CA ARG A 112 -2.18 2.36 -3.10
C ARG A 112 -3.56 2.66 -3.69
N ASP A 113 -3.53 3.13 -4.92
CA ASP A 113 -4.69 3.25 -5.80
C ASP A 113 -4.98 1.90 -6.46
N LEU A 114 -6.26 1.58 -6.62
CA LEU A 114 -6.73 0.31 -7.17
C LEU A 114 -7.88 0.55 -8.16
N ASN A 115 -8.01 -0.35 -9.14
CA ASN A 115 -9.07 -0.29 -10.16
C ASN A 115 -10.29 -1.17 -9.81
N GLU A 116 -10.20 -1.93 -8.72
CA GLU A 116 -11.24 -2.84 -8.22
C GLU A 116 -11.51 -2.55 -6.74
N GLU A 117 -12.47 -3.25 -6.11
CA GLU A 117 -12.69 -3.13 -4.67
C GLU A 117 -11.48 -3.64 -3.87
N VAL A 118 -11.29 -3.08 -2.67
CA VAL A 118 -10.17 -3.49 -1.80
C VAL A 118 -10.42 -4.89 -1.25
N GLU A 119 -9.55 -5.82 -1.60
CA GLU A 119 -9.60 -7.20 -1.13
C GLU A 119 -8.57 -7.49 -0.03
N VAL A 120 -8.73 -8.61 0.67
CA VAL A 120 -7.78 -9.03 1.72
C VAL A 120 -6.36 -9.23 1.16
N SER A 121 -6.23 -9.64 -0.10
CA SER A 121 -4.94 -9.81 -0.77
C SER A 121 -4.18 -8.48 -0.97
N ASP A 122 -4.89 -7.35 -1.12
CA ASP A 122 -4.26 -6.04 -1.17
C ASP A 122 -3.72 -5.63 0.21
N VAL A 123 -4.48 -5.96 1.26
CA VAL A 123 -4.07 -5.75 2.67
C VAL A 123 -2.86 -6.62 3.00
N GLU A 124 -2.84 -7.88 2.58
CA GLU A 124 -1.70 -8.79 2.73
C GLU A 124 -0.44 -8.20 2.08
N ARG A 125 -0.55 -7.69 0.84
CA ARG A 125 0.56 -7.06 0.14
C ARG A 125 1.07 -5.83 0.88
N ALA A 126 0.16 -5.00 1.39
CA ALA A 126 0.51 -3.82 2.16
C ALA A 126 1.22 -4.20 3.46
N ILE A 127 0.72 -5.20 4.20
CA ILE A 127 1.38 -5.69 5.42
C ILE A 127 2.76 -6.25 5.11
N LYS A 128 2.91 -7.10 4.08
CA LYS A 128 4.22 -7.60 3.66
C LYS A 128 5.20 -6.47 3.41
N ARG A 129 4.77 -5.43 2.68
CA ARG A 129 5.61 -4.27 2.42
C ARG A 129 6.00 -3.54 3.71
N ILE A 130 5.06 -3.34 4.63
CA ILE A 130 5.36 -2.71 5.91
C ILE A 130 6.33 -3.54 6.75
N SER A 131 6.22 -4.87 6.72
CA SER A 131 7.15 -5.78 7.39
C SER A 131 8.56 -5.76 6.80
N GLU A 132 8.70 -5.48 5.50
CA GLU A 132 10.01 -5.27 4.85
C GLU A 132 10.64 -3.94 5.32
N ASP A 133 9.81 -2.92 5.53
CA ASP A 133 10.26 -1.58 5.90
C ASP A 133 10.53 -1.43 7.41
N LEU A 134 9.86 -2.22 8.27
CA LEU A 134 9.82 -2.02 9.72
C LEU A 134 10.01 -3.30 10.57
N VAL A 135 10.65 -3.14 11.73
CA VAL A 135 11.07 -4.26 12.61
C VAL A 135 10.01 -4.58 13.67
N PHE A 136 8.84 -5.12 13.31
CA PHE A 136 7.85 -5.56 14.33
C PHE A 136 6.72 -6.47 13.87
N PHE A 137 6.45 -6.60 12.56
CA PHE A 137 5.43 -7.52 12.07
C PHE A 137 5.99 -8.96 12.03
N SER A 138 5.94 -9.64 13.16
CA SER A 138 6.03 -11.10 13.18
C SER A 138 5.13 -11.64 14.28
N LYS A 139 4.22 -12.52 13.88
CA LYS A 139 3.59 -13.51 14.75
C LYS A 139 4.04 -14.88 14.27
#